data_AF-A0A2S4A0E6-F1
#
_entry.id   AF-A0A2S4A0E6-F1
#
_cell.length_a   1.000
_cell.length_b   1.000
_cell.length_c   1.000
_cell.angle_alpha   90.00
_cell.angle_beta   90.00
_cell.angle_gamma   90.00
#
_symmetry.space_group_name_H-M   'P 1'
#
loop_
_entity.id
_entity.type
_entity.pdbx_description
1 polymer ?
#
loop_
_entity_poly.entity_id
_entity_poly.type
_entity_poly.pdbx_seq_one_letter_code
_entity_poly.pdbx_strand_id
1 'polypeptide(L)' 'MGSGGNVSNTRYRGENSTVQSVVLFVIFFALFLGGIFAFSFWSLESFAHAFVPAGVGIGLCFLSLVIPQTFLGRSDSAGE' A
#
# COMPACT_ATOMS: atom_id res chain seq x y z
N MET A 1 -47.32 -25.89 5.18
CA MET A 1 -47.43 -24.43 5.42
C MET A 1 -46.41 -24.04 6.48
N GLY A 2 -45.61 -23.00 6.20
CA GLY A 2 -44.60 -22.43 7.11
C GLY A 2 -43.27 -23.20 7.08
N SER A 3 -42.10 -22.59 6.91
CA SER A 3 -41.72 -21.18 6.89
C SER A 3 -40.51 -21.04 5.99
N GLY A 4 -40.58 -20.14 5.01
CA GLY A 4 -39.42 -19.75 4.21
C GLY A 4 -38.40 -19.10 5.13
N GLY A 5 -37.32 -19.82 5.42
CA GLY A 5 -36.13 -19.25 6.02
C GLY A 5 -35.58 -18.22 5.06
N ASN A 6 -35.67 -16.94 5.42
CA ASN A 6 -35.03 -15.85 4.73
C ASN A 6 -33.52 -16.13 4.69
N VAL A 7 -33.03 -16.61 3.55
CA VAL A 7 -31.60 -16.58 3.24
C VAL A 7 -31.27 -15.11 3.12
N SER A 8 -30.79 -14.51 4.21
CA SER A 8 -30.21 -13.18 4.21
C SER A 8 -29.08 -13.21 3.19
N ASN A 9 -29.37 -12.70 1.99
CA ASN A 9 -28.39 -12.36 0.98
C ASN A 9 -27.54 -11.25 1.57
N THR A 10 -26.58 -11.61 2.43
CA THR A 10 -25.54 -10.71 2.90
C THR A 10 -24.76 -10.33 1.66
N ARG A 11 -25.15 -9.21 1.07
CA ARG A 11 -24.50 -8.59 -0.08
C ARG A 11 -23.07 -8.32 0.38
N TYR A 12 -22.15 -9.22 0.06
CA TYR A 12 -20.73 -8.94 0.16
C TYR A 12 -20.39 -7.96 -0.97
N ARG A 13 -20.79 -6.70 -0.77
CA ARG A 13 -20.39 -5.60 -1.63
C ARG A 13 -19.14 -5.03 -0.99
N GLY A 14 -18.01 -5.65 -1.30
CA GLY A 14 -16.71 -5.02 -1.16
C GLY A 14 -16.62 -3.84 -2.12
N GLU A 15 -17.34 -2.76 -1.83
CA GLU A 15 -17.01 -1.47 -2.40
C GLU A 15 -15.68 -1.07 -1.78
N ASN A 16 -14.61 -1.24 -2.56
CA ASN A 16 -13.35 -0.60 -2.20
C ASN A 16 -13.66 0.87 -1.98
N SER A 17 -13.37 1.35 -0.77
CA SER A 17 -13.62 2.75 -0.46
C SER A 17 -12.78 3.58 -1.43
N THR A 18 -13.40 4.50 -2.15
CA THR A 18 -12.66 5.45 -3.01
C THR A 18 -11.55 6.14 -2.22
N VAL A 19 -11.78 6.37 -0.92
CA VAL A 19 -10.78 6.89 0.01
C VAL A 19 -9.59 5.93 0.16
N GLN A 20 -9.82 4.63 0.32
CA GLN A 20 -8.75 3.63 0.41
C GLN A 20 -7.90 3.59 -0.87
N SER A 21 -8.55 3.63 -2.04
CA SER A 21 -7.86 3.67 -3.34
C SER A 21 -7.03 4.94 -3.52
N VAL A 22 -7.55 6.11 -3.10
CA VAL A 22 -6.82 7.39 -3.15
C VAL A 22 -5.63 7.41 -2.18
N VAL A 23 -5.81 6.89 -0.95
CA VAL A 23 -4.73 6.79 0.04
C VAL A 23 -3.60 5.90 -0.49
N LEU A 24 -3.92 4.73 -1.04
CA LEU A 24 -2.93 3.85 -1.66
C LEU A 24 -2.20 4.56 -2.81
N PHE A 25 -2.93 5.26 -3.68
CA PHE A 25 -2.33 6.02 -4.78
C PHE A 25 -1.31 7.05 -4.29
N VAL A 26 -1.66 7.88 -3.30
CA VAL A 26 -0.75 8.91 -2.76
C VAL A 26 0.52 8.29 -2.17
N ILE A 27 0.39 7.15 -1.49
CA ILE A 27 1.51 6.44 -0.88
C ILE A 27 2.45 5.90 -1.97
N PHE A 28 1.93 5.16 -2.95
CA PHE A 28 2.76 4.64 -4.03
C PHE A 28 3.39 5.76 -4.87
N PHE A 29 2.67 6.88 -5.05
CA PHE A 29 3.22 8.05 -5.72
C PHE A 29 4.37 8.68 -4.93
N ALA A 30 4.24 8.84 -3.62
CA ALA A 30 5.32 9.35 -2.76
C ALA A 30 6.54 8.41 -2.76
N LEU A 31 6.32 7.09 -2.72
CA LEU A 31 7.38 6.09 -2.81
C LEU A 31 8.10 6.14 -4.15
N PHE A 32 7.35 6.34 -5.25
CA PHE A 32 7.91 6.50 -6.58
C PHE A 32 8.78 7.76 -6.69
N LEU A 33 8.30 8.90 -6.18
CA LEU A 33 9.08 10.14 -6.11
C LEU A 33 10.33 9.97 -5.24
N GLY A 34 10.22 9.27 -4.12
CA GLY A 34 11.36 8.89 -3.27
C GLY A 34 12.38 8.06 -4.04
N GLY A 35 11.94 7.14 -4.90
CA GLY A 35 12.81 6.34 -5.76
C GLY A 35 13.54 7.20 -6.80
N ILE A 36 12.83 8.09 -7.49
CA ILE A 36 13.45 9.04 -8.43
C ILE A 36 14.48 9.92 -7.72
N PHE A 37 14.14 10.45 -6.54
CA PHE A 37 15.08 11.25 -5.74
C PHE A 37 16.31 10.43 -5.36
N ALA A 38 16.14 9.21 -4.83
CA ALA A 38 17.24 8.35 -4.45
C ALA A 38 18.19 8.07 -5.63
N PHE A 39 17.66 7.67 -6.78
CA PHE A 39 18.48 7.39 -7.97
C PHE A 39 19.08 8.65 -8.61
N SER A 40 18.49 9.83 -8.41
CA SER A 40 19.06 11.09 -8.88
C SER A 40 20.40 11.43 -8.23
N PHE A 41 20.70 10.90 -7.04
CA PHE A 41 22.00 11.08 -6.35
C PHE A 41 22.91 9.87 -6.46
N TRP A 42 22.56 8.87 -7.27
CA TRP A 42 23.39 7.68 -7.48
C TRP A 42 24.66 8.06 -8.23
N SER A 43 25.77 8.14 -7.50
CA SER A 43 27.09 8.45 -8.05
C SER A 43 28.12 7.46 -7.51
N LEU A 44 28.99 6.96 -8.39
CA LEU A 44 30.06 6.01 -8.04
C LEU A 44 31.35 6.71 -7.57
N GLU A 45 31.35 8.04 -7.50
CA GLU A 45 32.55 8.80 -7.15
C GLU A 45 33.00 8.56 -5.68
N SER A 46 32.08 8.17 -4.81
CA SER A 46 32.35 7.89 -3.41
C SER A 46 31.42 6.80 -2.88
N PHE A 47 31.95 5.95 -1.99
CA PHE A 47 31.21 4.84 -1.37
C PHE A 47 29.88 5.34 -0.75
N ALA A 48 29.89 6.48 -0.07
CA ALA A 48 28.67 7.03 0.52
C ALA A 48 27.57 7.33 -0.53
N HIS A 49 27.95 7.82 -1.72
CA HIS A 49 27.02 8.14 -2.80
C HIS A 49 26.53 6.92 -3.60
N ALA A 50 27.23 5.78 -3.49
CA ALA A 50 26.82 4.53 -4.12
C ALA A 50 25.82 3.74 -3.25
N PHE A 51 26.06 3.66 -1.93
CA PHE A 51 25.28 2.80 -1.04
C PHE A 51 24.06 3.49 -0.42
N VAL A 52 24.09 4.81 -0.22
CA VAL A 52 22.96 5.54 0.37
C VAL A 52 21.72 5.49 -0.53
N PRO A 53 21.79 5.80 -1.84
CA PRO A 53 20.68 5.61 -2.77
C PRO A 53 20.13 4.19 -2.81
N ALA A 54 21.01 3.20 -2.76
CA ALA A 54 20.63 1.78 -2.74
C ALA A 54 19.85 1.42 -1.47
N GLY A 55 20.33 1.86 -0.30
CA GLY A 55 19.65 1.64 0.99
C GLY A 55 18.29 2.34 1.06
N VAL A 56 18.21 3.58 0.58
CA VAL A 56 16.94 4.32 0.48
C VAL A 56 15.97 3.59 -0.47
N GLY A 57 16.44 3.12 -1.63
CA GLY A 57 15.64 2.33 -2.57
C GLY A 57 15.09 1.04 -1.93
N ILE A 58 15.91 0.29 -1.21
CA ILE A 58 15.48 -0.92 -0.48
C ILE A 58 14.44 -0.57 0.60
N GLY A 59 14.66 0.50 1.36
CA GLY A 59 13.72 0.97 2.37
C GLY A 59 12.36 1.38 1.79
N LEU A 60 12.37 2.08 0.65
CA LEU A 60 11.16 2.44 -0.09
C LEU A 60 10.44 1.19 -0.62
N CYS A 61 11.16 0.20 -1.13
CA CYS A 61 10.58 -1.09 -1.53
C CYS A 61 9.93 -1.82 -0.35
N PHE A 62 10.60 -1.88 0.81
CA PHE A 62 10.03 -2.51 2.00
C PHE A 62 8.76 -1.79 2.47
N LEU A 63 8.80 -0.46 2.49
CA LEU A 63 7.66 0.37 2.88
C LEU A 63 6.49 0.21 1.89
N SER A 64 6.79 0.05 0.61
CA SER A 64 5.82 -0.27 -0.45
C SER A 64 5.08 -1.58 -0.22
N LEU A 65 5.69 -2.54 0.50
CA LEU A 65 5.08 -3.84 0.79
C LEU A 65 4.30 -3.82 2.10
N VAL A 66 4.83 -3.16 3.14
CA VAL A 66 4.19 -3.06 4.46
C VAL A 66 2.93 -2.20 4.43
N ILE A 67 2.94 -1.09 3.70
CA ILE A 67 1.82 -0.15 3.74
C ILE A 67 0.53 -0.76 3.17
N PRO A 68 0.50 -1.35 1.95
CA PRO A 68 -0.72 -1.99 1.44
C PRO A 68 -1.22 -3.10 2.36
N GLN A 69 -0.34 -3.89 2.95
CA GLN A 69 -0.71 -4.95 3.90
C GLN A 69 -1.37 -4.37 5.17
N THR A 70 -0.90 -3.23 5.66
CA THR A 70 -1.46 -2.54 6.84
C THR A 70 -2.85 -1.96 6.56
N PHE A 71 -3.10 -1.47 5.33
CA PHE A 71 -4.39 -0.90 4.96
C PHE A 71 -5.40 -1.96 4.49
N LEU A 72 -4.98 -2.98 3.73
CA LEU A 72 -5.85 -4.09 3.33
C LEU A 72 -6.23 -4.98 4.52
N GLY A 73 -5.32 -5.24 5.44
CA GLY A 73 -5.60 -6.07 6.64
C GLY A 73 -6.57 -5.44 7.63
N ARG A 74 -6.78 -4.10 7.57
CA ARG A 74 -7.78 -3.40 8.39
C ARG A 74 -9.18 -3.40 7.78
N SER A 75 -9.31 -3.65 6.49
CA SER A 75 -10.62 -3.69 5.83
C SER A 75 -11.52 -4.83 6.35
N ASP A 76 -10.96 -5.92 6.88
CA ASP A 76 -11.73 -7.05 7.42
C ASP A 76 -12.10 -6.91 8.92
N SER A 77 -11.52 -5.95 9.66
CA SER A 77 -11.69 -5.79 11.12
C SER A 77 -12.54 -4.58 11.54
N ALA A 78 -12.96 -3.73 10.61
CA ALA A 78 -13.79 -2.56 10.89
C ALA A 78 -15.32 -2.81 10.82
N GLY A 79 -15.73 -4.09 10.78
CA GLY A 79 -17.12 -4.53 10.60
C GLY A 79 -17.68 -5.36 11.75
N GLU A 80 -17.12 -5.24 12.94
CA GLU A 80 -17.66 -5.80 14.20
C GLU A 80 -18.56 -4.78 14.92
#